data_AF-A0A949YRJ1-F1
#
_entry.id   AF-A0A949YRJ1-F1
#
_cell.length_a   1.000
_cell.length_b   1.000
_cell.length_c   1.000
_cell.angle_alpha   90.00
_cell.angle_beta   90.00
_cell.angle_gamma   90.00
#
_symmetry.space_group_name_H-M   'P 1'
#
loop_
_entity.id
_entity.type
_entity.pdbx_description
1 polymer ?
#
loop_
_entity_poly.entity_id
_entity_poly.type
_entity_poly.pdbx_seq_one_letter_code
_entity_poly.pdbx_strand_id
1 'polypeptide(L)'
;MPLRKDLKSVLLIGSGPIVIGQACEFDYSGTQAIKALREEGLRIILINSNPATIMTDPELADRTYIEPMTADVIGKIIELERPDALLPTVGGQTALNLAIELAESGTLDRFKCELIGAKLPAIKKAED
;
A
#
# COMPACT_ATOMS: atom_id res chain seq x y z
N MET A 1 -14.63 7.75 14.44
CA MET A 1 -14.34 6.56 15.28
C MET A 1 -12.93 6.70 15.82
N PRO A 2 -12.63 6.20 17.02
CA PRO A 2 -11.26 6.22 17.55
C PRO A 2 -10.32 5.34 16.72
N LEU A 3 -9.00 5.59 16.84
CA LEU A 3 -7.96 4.78 16.21
C LEU A 3 -8.13 3.28 16.53
N ARG A 4 -7.99 2.44 15.51
CA ARG A 4 -7.96 0.97 15.65
C ARG A 4 -6.68 0.54 16.36
N LYS A 5 -6.81 -0.03 17.56
CA LYS A 5 -5.68 -0.46 18.40
C LYS A 5 -5.12 -1.84 18.06
N ASP A 6 -5.83 -2.57 17.22
CA ASP A 6 -5.47 -3.91 16.80
C ASP A 6 -4.48 -3.91 15.62
N LEU A 7 -4.38 -2.80 14.88
CA LEU A 7 -3.39 -2.60 13.83
C LEU A 7 -2.13 -1.95 14.41
N LYS A 8 -0.96 -2.49 14.09
CA LYS A 8 0.35 -1.94 14.49
C LYS A 8 1.21 -1.58 13.28
N SER A 9 0.94 -2.18 12.13
CA SER A 9 1.71 -2.01 10.92
C SER A 9 0.83 -1.98 9.67
N VAL A 10 1.17 -1.11 8.73
CA VAL A 10 0.43 -0.93 7.48
C VAL A 10 1.40 -0.96 6.30
N LEU A 11 1.08 -1.77 5.30
CA LEU A 11 1.72 -1.78 4.00
C LEU A 11 0.96 -0.85 3.03
N LEU A 12 1.66 0.16 2.50
CA LEU A 12 1.16 1.02 1.44
C LEU A 12 1.73 0.57 0.10
N ILE A 13 0.88 0.55 -0.93
CA ILE A 13 1.29 0.32 -2.32
C ILE A 13 1.28 1.67 -3.05
N GLY A 14 2.44 2.10 -3.54
CA GLY A 14 2.58 3.29 -4.38
C GLY A 14 2.07 3.07 -5.81
N SER A 15 2.14 4.11 -6.65
CA SER A 15 1.66 4.06 -8.03
C SER A 15 2.66 3.48 -9.04
N GLY A 16 3.93 3.32 -8.65
CA GLY A 16 4.99 2.99 -9.62
C GLY A 16 5.39 4.20 -10.47
N PRO A 17 5.95 3.98 -11.69
CA PRO A 17 6.47 5.06 -12.52
C PRO A 17 5.35 6.00 -13.00
N ILE A 18 5.71 7.26 -13.20
CA ILE A 18 4.79 8.28 -13.75
C ILE A 18 4.43 7.93 -15.19
N VAL A 19 3.13 7.90 -15.48
CA VAL A 19 2.56 7.73 -16.82
C VAL A 19 1.44 8.74 -17.06
N ILE A 20 1.08 8.97 -18.33
CA ILE A 20 -0.10 9.79 -18.65
C ILE A 20 -1.34 9.17 -18.00
N GLY A 21 -2.06 9.96 -17.20
CA GLY A 21 -3.25 9.50 -16.45
C GLY A 21 -2.96 8.93 -15.06
N GLN A 22 -1.69 8.74 -14.68
CA GLN A 22 -1.29 8.33 -13.33
C GLN A 22 0.09 8.93 -12.99
N ALA A 23 0.10 10.10 -12.36
CA ALA A 23 1.29 10.92 -12.20
C ALA A 23 1.58 11.29 -10.73
N CYS A 24 2.09 12.51 -10.50
CA CYS A 24 2.63 12.97 -9.23
C CYS A 24 1.59 13.05 -8.10
N GLU A 25 0.30 13.07 -8.42
CA GLU A 25 -0.80 13.09 -7.45
C GLU A 25 -0.75 11.93 -6.46
N PHE A 26 -0.16 10.79 -6.86
CA PHE A 26 -0.02 9.62 -5.99
C PHE A 26 1.22 9.67 -5.09
N ASP A 27 2.29 10.38 -5.49
CA ASP A 27 3.39 10.68 -4.56
C ASP A 27 2.90 11.63 -3.46
N TYR A 28 2.16 12.67 -3.84
CA TYR A 28 1.51 13.57 -2.89
C TYR A 28 0.57 12.81 -1.94
N SER A 29 -0.36 12.02 -2.48
CA SER A 29 -1.36 11.30 -1.68
C SER A 29 -0.73 10.23 -0.79
N GLY A 30 0.23 9.47 -1.32
CA GLY A 30 0.99 8.47 -0.57
C GLY A 30 1.80 9.10 0.56
N THR A 31 2.49 10.22 0.30
CA THR A 31 3.23 10.96 1.34
C THR A 31 2.31 11.44 2.46
N GLN A 32 1.13 11.96 2.14
CA GLN A 32 0.14 12.38 3.15
C GLN A 32 -0.37 11.20 3.98
N ALA A 33 -0.63 10.05 3.34
CA ALA A 33 -1.05 8.84 4.03
C ALA A 33 0.02 8.32 5.02
N ILE A 34 1.29 8.32 4.60
CA ILE A 34 2.41 7.94 5.47
C ILE A 34 2.47 8.84 6.71
N LYS A 35 2.41 10.17 6.51
CA LYS A 35 2.44 11.13 7.61
C LYS A 35 1.29 10.91 8.59
N ALA A 36 0.07 10.80 8.09
CA ALA A 36 -1.12 10.59 8.90
C ALA A 36 -1.05 9.29 9.71
N LEU A 37 -0.66 8.17 9.09
CA LEU A 37 -0.57 6.89 9.79
C LEU A 37 0.57 6.86 10.82
N ARG A 38 1.68 7.54 10.53
CA ARG A 38 2.82 7.64 11.43
C ARG A 38 2.53 8.53 12.66
N GLU A 39 1.76 9.60 12.50
CA GLU A 39 1.28 10.43 13.62
C GLU A 39 0.42 9.61 14.60
N GLU A 40 -0.28 8.60 14.10
CA GLU A 40 -1.04 7.64 14.91
C GLU A 40 -0.19 6.50 15.49
N GLY A 41 1.13 6.52 15.27
CA GLY A 41 2.09 5.57 15.85
C GLY A 41 2.13 4.20 15.15
N LEU A 42 1.63 4.10 13.91
CA LEU A 42 1.69 2.87 13.12
C LEU A 42 3.06 2.72 12.47
N ARG A 43 3.56 1.49 12.42
CA ARG A 43 4.73 1.11 11.63
C ARG A 43 4.36 1.11 10.15
N ILE A 44 5.11 1.82 9.33
CA ILE A 44 4.84 2.01 7.92
C ILE A 44 5.81 1.17 7.07
N ILE A 45 5.25 0.29 6.24
CA ILE A 45 5.96 -0.36 5.15
C ILE A 45 5.45 0.22 3.84
N LEU A 46 6.35 0.64 2.97
CA LEU A 46 6.02 1.16 1.65
C LEU A 46 6.70 0.33 0.57
N ILE A 47 5.97 0.05 -0.52
CA ILE A 47 6.54 -0.34 -1.80
C ILE A 47 6.18 0.67 -2.90
N ASN A 48 7.18 1.15 -3.62
CA ASN A 48 7.00 1.94 -4.84
C ASN A 48 8.24 1.81 -5.73
N SER A 49 8.07 1.40 -6.99
CA SER A 49 9.20 1.25 -7.92
C SER A 49 9.75 2.58 -8.44
N ASN A 50 9.08 3.71 -8.20
CA ASN A 50 9.53 5.03 -8.68
C ASN A 50 10.48 5.68 -7.66
N PRO A 51 11.79 5.81 -7.97
CA PRO A 51 12.75 6.40 -7.04
C PRO A 51 12.66 7.93 -6.96
N ALA A 52 11.93 8.58 -7.88
CA ALA A 52 11.80 10.04 -7.94
C ALA A 52 10.56 10.52 -7.19
N THR A 53 10.34 10.01 -5.96
CA THR A 53 9.16 10.33 -5.14
C THR A 53 9.57 10.67 -3.71
N ILE A 54 8.87 11.63 -3.10
CA ILE A 54 9.09 11.98 -1.69
C ILE A 54 8.66 10.83 -0.78
N MET A 55 7.60 10.11 -1.15
CA MET A 55 7.13 8.99 -0.33
C MET A 55 8.20 7.89 -0.16
N THR A 56 9.13 7.75 -1.11
CA THR A 56 10.25 6.79 -1.02
C THR A 56 11.47 7.30 -0.27
N ASP A 57 11.46 8.54 0.23
CA ASP A 57 12.57 9.04 1.04
C ASP A 57 12.74 8.20 2.33
N PRO A 58 13.99 7.88 2.74
CA PRO A 58 14.24 6.94 3.84
C PRO A 58 13.64 7.35 5.18
N GLU A 59 13.45 8.66 5.44
CA GLU A 59 12.87 9.15 6.69
C GLU A 59 11.35 9.06 6.79
N LEU A 60 10.64 8.82 5.68
CA LEU A 60 9.17 8.88 5.64
C LEU A 60 8.53 7.61 6.22
N ALA A 61 8.96 6.43 5.78
CA ALA A 61 8.45 5.14 6.24
C ALA A 61 9.49 4.35 7.04
N ASP A 62 9.06 3.46 7.93
CA ASP A 62 9.98 2.60 8.69
C ASP A 62 10.71 1.59 7.78
N ARG A 63 10.04 1.16 6.71
CA ARG A 63 10.62 0.32 5.65
C ARG A 63 10.13 0.79 4.29
N THR A 64 11.07 1.07 3.40
CA THR A 64 10.80 1.46 2.01
C THR A 64 11.42 0.45 1.05
N TYR A 65 10.62 -0.08 0.14
CA TYR A 65 11.00 -0.99 -0.93
C TYR A 65 10.88 -0.27 -2.27
N ILE A 66 12.01 -0.03 -2.92
CA ILE A 66 12.07 0.42 -4.32
C ILE A 66 12.25 -0.82 -5.18
N GLU A 67 11.14 -1.52 -5.42
CA GLU A 67 11.09 -2.85 -6.04
C GLU A 67 9.98 -2.90 -7.10
N PRO A 68 9.98 -3.89 -8.03
CA PRO A 68 8.95 -4.01 -9.05
C PRO A 68 7.53 -4.13 -8.51
N MET A 69 6.59 -3.37 -9.09
CA MET A 69 5.17 -3.35 -8.71
C MET A 69 4.42 -4.59 -9.21
N THR A 70 4.68 -5.75 -8.61
CA THR A 70 4.07 -7.04 -8.97
C THR A 70 3.54 -7.75 -7.73
N ALA A 71 2.48 -8.55 -7.86
CA ALA A 71 1.89 -9.28 -6.74
C ALA A 71 2.88 -10.27 -6.12
N ASP A 72 3.74 -10.91 -6.91
CA ASP A 72 4.77 -11.82 -6.39
C ASP A 72 5.78 -11.12 -5.46
N VAL A 73 6.26 -9.94 -5.87
CA VAL A 73 7.20 -9.13 -5.06
C VAL A 73 6.51 -8.64 -3.80
N ILE A 74 5.29 -8.11 -3.93
CA ILE A 74 4.53 -7.63 -2.79
C ILE A 74 4.19 -8.77 -1.82
N GLY A 75 3.85 -9.96 -2.34
CA GLY A 75 3.61 -11.16 -1.55
C GLY A 75 4.83 -11.57 -0.72
N LYS A 76 6.04 -11.49 -1.29
CA LYS A 76 7.29 -11.70 -0.54
C LYS A 76 7.51 -10.65 0.54
N ILE A 77 7.19 -9.39 0.27
CA ILE A 77 7.26 -8.32 1.28
C ILE A 77 6.25 -8.60 2.40
N ILE A 78 5.01 -8.99 2.09
CA ILE A 78 4.01 -9.36 3.09
C ILE A 78 4.48 -10.55 3.94
N GLU A 79 5.10 -11.56 3.31
CA GLU A 79 5.65 -12.73 4.01
C GLU A 79 6.79 -12.35 4.97
N LEU A 80 7.66 -11.44 4.55
CA LEU A 80 8.80 -10.98 5.34
C LEU A 80 8.39 -10.03 6.46
N GLU A 81 7.58 -9.02 6.13
CA GLU A 81 7.28 -7.89 7.00
C GLU A 81 6.05 -8.09 7.88
N ARG A 82 5.18 -9.04 7.51
CA ARG A 82 3.94 -9.40 8.21
C ARG A 82 3.09 -8.17 8.59
N PRO A 83 2.73 -7.30 7.61
CA PRO A 83 1.88 -6.15 7.89
C PRO A 83 0.49 -6.58 8.36
N ASP A 84 -0.04 -5.91 9.38
CA ASP A 84 -1.40 -6.18 9.87
C ASP A 84 -2.46 -5.77 8.84
N ALA A 85 -2.17 -4.72 8.07
CA ALA A 85 -3.08 -4.19 7.06
C ALA A 85 -2.39 -3.72 5.78
N LEU A 86 -3.14 -3.70 4.68
CA LEU A 86 -2.75 -3.19 3.38
C LEU A 86 -3.66 -2.03 2.98
N LEU A 87 -3.09 -0.89 2.62
CA LEU A 87 -3.80 0.31 2.15
C LEU A 87 -3.56 0.50 0.64
N PRO A 88 -4.54 0.17 -0.23
CA PRO A 88 -4.36 0.21 -1.69
C PRO A 88 -4.88 1.51 -2.34
N THR A 89 -5.47 2.42 -1.57
CA THR A 89 -6.28 3.53 -2.11
C THR A 89 -5.50 4.80 -2.43
N VAL A 90 -4.17 4.79 -2.29
CA VAL A 90 -3.31 5.98 -2.46
C VAL A 90 -2.28 5.84 -3.58
N GLY A 91 -2.31 4.72 -4.31
CA GLY A 91 -1.39 4.41 -5.41
C GLY A 91 -2.06 4.24 -6.78
N GLY A 92 -3.23 4.85 -6.98
CA GLY A 92 -3.95 4.81 -8.26
C GLY A 92 -4.39 3.43 -8.69
N GLN A 93 -4.55 3.23 -10.00
CA GLN A 93 -5.03 1.97 -10.56
C GLN A 93 -4.05 0.82 -10.32
N THR A 94 -2.75 1.12 -10.38
CA THR A 94 -1.70 0.13 -10.10
C THR A 94 -1.89 -0.51 -8.73
N ALA A 95 -2.10 0.29 -7.69
CA ALA A 95 -2.31 -0.23 -6.34
C ALA A 95 -3.62 -1.02 -6.18
N LEU A 96 -4.72 -0.56 -6.82
CA LEU A 96 -6.00 -1.27 -6.78
C LEU A 96 -5.92 -2.64 -7.46
N ASN A 97 -5.34 -2.71 -8.66
CA ASN A 97 -5.20 -3.95 -9.41
C ASN A 97 -4.34 -4.96 -8.65
N LEU A 98 -3.20 -4.51 -8.09
CA LEU A 98 -2.32 -5.37 -7.30
C LEU A 98 -2.99 -5.86 -6.02
N ALA A 99 -3.80 -5.02 -5.37
CA ALA A 99 -4.56 -5.41 -4.18
C ALA A 99 -5.63 -6.45 -4.49
N ILE A 100 -6.31 -6.34 -5.65
CA ILE A 100 -7.25 -7.36 -6.13
C ILE A 100 -6.51 -8.68 -6.35
N GLU A 101 -5.39 -8.65 -7.08
CA GLU A 101 -4.60 -9.85 -7.39
C GLU A 101 -4.08 -10.55 -6.12
N LEU A 102 -3.59 -9.78 -5.14
CA LEU A 102 -3.14 -10.29 -3.84
C LEU A 102 -4.28 -10.90 -3.02
N ALA A 103 -5.48 -10.32 -3.11
CA ALA A 103 -6.66 -10.85 -2.43
C ALA A 103 -7.17 -12.13 -3.10
N GLU A 104 -7.27 -12.16 -4.43
CA GLU A 104 -7.75 -13.30 -5.21
C GLU A 104 -6.79 -14.50 -5.16
N SER A 105 -5.49 -14.25 -5.09
CA SER A 105 -4.48 -15.31 -4.88
C SER A 105 -4.52 -15.90 -3.47
N GLY A 106 -5.29 -15.32 -2.55
CA GLY A 106 -5.35 -15.74 -1.14
C GLY A 106 -4.11 -15.33 -0.33
N THR A 107 -3.22 -14.50 -0.89
CA THR A 107 -2.00 -14.04 -0.22
C THR A 107 -2.34 -13.24 1.04
N LEU A 108 -3.32 -12.33 0.95
CA LEU A 108 -3.76 -11.53 2.10
C LEU A 108 -4.30 -12.39 3.23
N ASP A 109 -5.14 -13.38 2.91
CA ASP A 109 -5.72 -14.30 3.90
C ASP A 109 -4.66 -15.18 4.54
N ARG A 110 -3.74 -15.74 3.73
CA ARG A 110 -2.63 -16.59 4.20
C ARG A 110 -1.77 -15.88 5.24
N PHE A 111 -1.53 -14.59 5.06
CA PHE A 111 -0.70 -13.79 5.95
C PHE A 111 -1.48 -12.93 6.95
N LYS A 112 -2.81 -13.06 6.97
CA LYS A 112 -3.73 -12.28 7.82
C LYS A 112 -3.54 -10.76 7.67
N CYS A 113 -3.26 -10.32 6.45
CA CYS A 113 -3.09 -8.91 6.11
C CYS A 113 -4.44 -8.32 5.70
N GLU A 114 -5.02 -7.47 6.54
CA GLU A 114 -6.35 -6.91 6.29
C GLU A 114 -6.32 -5.80 5.23
N LEU A 115 -7.18 -5.91 4.20
CA LEU A 115 -7.40 -4.79 3.29
C LEU A 115 -8.19 -3.66 3.98
N ILE A 116 -7.61 -2.46 4.09
CA ILE A 116 -8.23 -1.27 4.71
C ILE A 116 -8.42 -0.14 3.69
N GLY A 117 -9.18 0.89 4.07
CA GLY A 117 -9.58 1.98 3.16
C GLY A 117 -10.72 1.55 2.23
N ALA A 118 -10.51 0.53 1.40
CA ALA A 118 -11.52 -0.06 0.54
C ALA A 118 -11.47 -1.59 0.61
N LYS A 119 -12.62 -2.24 0.82
CA LYS A 119 -12.73 -3.71 0.83
C LYS A 119 -12.86 -4.24 -0.60
N LEU A 120 -12.39 -5.46 -0.85
CA LEU A 120 -12.39 -6.08 -2.18
C LEU A 120 -13.75 -5.99 -2.92
N PRO A 121 -14.91 -6.29 -2.28
CA PRO A 121 -16.19 -6.16 -2.98
C PRO A 121 -16.54 -4.73 -3.39
N ALA A 122 -16.08 -3.73 -2.63
CA ALA A 122 -16.31 -2.33 -2.95
C ALA A 122 -15.41 -1.86 -4.09
N ILE A 123 -14.16 -2.31 -4.13
CA ILE A 123 -13.23 -2.02 -5.23
C ILE A 123 -13.81 -2.62 -6.53
N LYS A 124 -14.11 -3.92 -6.55
CA LYS A 124 -14.68 -4.59 -7.73
C LYS A 124 -15.94 -3.90 -8.25
N LYS A 125 -16.87 -3.57 -7.36
CA LYS A 125 -18.13 -2.91 -7.74
C LYS A 125 -17.94 -1.54 -8.41
N ALA A 126 -16.85 -0.83 -8.13
CA ALA A 126 -16.56 0.48 -8.71
C ALA A 126 -15.75 0.38 -10.01
N GLU A 127 -14.97 -0.69 -10.17
CA GLU A 127 -14.07 -0.91 -11.30
C GLU A 127 -14.67 -1.80 -12.40
N ASP A 128 -15.67 -2.63 -12.07
CA ASP A 128 -16.50 -3.44 -13.01
C ASP A 128 -17.58 -2.57 -13.71
#